data_AF-A0A2R9UE58-F1
#
_entry.id   AF-A0A2R9UE58-F1
#
_cell.length_a   1.000
_cell.length_b   1.000
_cell.length_c   1.000
_cell.angle_alpha   90.00
_cell.angle_beta   90.00
_cell.angle_gamma   90.00
#
_symmetry.space_group_name_H-M   'P 1'
#
loop_
_entity.id
_entity.type
_entity.pdbx_description
1 polymer ?
#
loop_
_entity_poly.entity_id
_entity_poly.type
_entity_poly.pdbx_seq_one_letter_code
_entity_poly.pdbx_strand_id
1 'polypeptide(L)'
;MDFASFFANYGLIILLIGLLVFMFYSSRRRMQKQKLEQEEKARQTVPGSEVLLQGGLYGTIVEYDGEDLDKPAQVEIAPGVVIKVHSQAVLRVVNPAEGFVTEDELIEAEESQAEYVAGVADGDITSLSDDHRAREAQAERDDKDRPQA
;
A
#
# COMPACT_ATOMS: atom_id res chain seq x y z
N MET A 1 26.10 -9.43 45.35
CA MET A 1 25.85 -8.89 44.00
C MET A 1 24.61 -8.04 44.11
N ASP A 2 24.77 -6.72 44.05
CA ASP A 2 23.65 -5.79 44.23
C ASP A 2 22.84 -5.70 42.93
N PHE A 3 21.63 -6.25 42.95
CA PHE A 3 20.73 -6.28 41.80
C PHE A 3 20.38 -4.87 41.30
N ALA A 4 20.38 -3.85 42.17
CA ALA A 4 20.11 -2.47 41.77
C ALA A 4 21.21 -1.91 40.85
N SER A 5 22.47 -2.24 41.14
CA SER A 5 23.62 -1.84 40.32
C SER A 5 23.62 -2.52 38.93
N PHE A 6 23.10 -3.76 38.86
CA PHE A 6 22.95 -4.50 37.62
C PHE A 6 21.87 -3.89 36.72
N PHE A 7 20.72 -3.53 37.27
CA PHE A 7 19.67 -2.84 36.51
C PHE A 7 20.06 -1.41 36.13
N ALA A 8 20.83 -0.69 36.94
CA ALA A 8 21.30 0.65 36.60
C ALA A 8 22.31 0.66 35.44
N ASN A 9 23.27 -0.28 35.43
CA ASN A 9 24.29 -0.35 34.37
C ASN A 9 23.86 -1.14 33.14
N TYR A 10 23.07 -2.21 33.31
CA TYR A 10 22.68 -3.10 32.20
C TYR A 10 21.20 -2.95 31.82
N GLY A 11 20.37 -2.28 32.61
CA GLY A 11 18.93 -2.11 32.31
C GLY A 11 18.68 -1.32 31.03
N LEU A 12 19.46 -0.26 30.77
CA LEU A 12 19.39 0.49 29.51
C LEU A 12 19.77 -0.40 28.31
N ILE A 13 20.83 -1.21 28.45
CA ILE A 13 21.32 -2.12 27.41
C ILE A 13 20.30 -3.24 27.15
N ILE A 14 19.73 -3.82 28.20
CA ILE A 14 18.70 -4.87 28.10
C ILE A 14 17.43 -4.33 27.44
N LEU A 15 17.02 -3.11 27.78
CA LEU A 15 15.86 -2.44 27.17
C LEU A 15 16.11 -2.19 25.67
N LEU A 16 17.30 -1.68 25.31
CA LEU A 16 17.67 -1.37 23.93
C LEU A 16 17.74 -2.65 23.07
N ILE A 17 18.30 -3.74 23.62
CA ILE A 17 18.29 -5.07 22.96
C ILE A 17 16.87 -5.61 22.81
N GLY A 18 16.02 -5.46 23.83
CA GLY A 18 14.60 -5.86 23.77
C GLY A 18 13.82 -5.10 22.70
N LEU A 19 14.04 -3.79 22.57
CA LEU A 19 13.42 -2.95 21.55
C LEU A 19 13.90 -3.31 20.14
N LEU A 20 15.19 -3.62 19.96
CA LEU A 20 15.75 -4.09 18.69
C LEU A 20 15.14 -5.43 18.25
N VAL A 21 14.98 -6.39 19.17
CA VAL A 21 14.35 -7.68 18.89
C VAL A 21 12.86 -7.50 18.55
N PHE A 22 12.15 -6.64 19.27
CA PHE A 22 10.76 -6.30 19.00
C PHE A 22 10.59 -5.61 17.63
N MET A 23 11.45 -4.65 17.30
CA MET A 23 11.45 -3.97 16.01
C MET A 23 11.77 -4.95 14.87
N PHE A 24 12.73 -5.85 15.06
CA PHE A 24 13.07 -6.86 14.06
C PHE A 24 11.91 -7.83 13.84
N TYR A 25 11.24 -8.29 14.89
CA TYR A 25 10.06 -9.17 14.80
C TYR A 25 8.87 -8.47 14.12
N SER A 26 8.59 -7.21 14.50
CA SER A 26 7.52 -6.40 13.93
C SER A 26 7.77 -6.02 12.46
N SER A 27 9.01 -5.63 12.15
CA SER A 27 9.43 -5.28 10.78
C SER A 27 9.41 -6.50 9.85
N ARG A 28 9.84 -7.68 10.32
CA ARG A 28 9.76 -8.92 9.51
C ARG A 28 8.31 -9.29 9.17
N ARG A 29 7.37 -9.11 10.11
CA ARG A 29 5.94 -9.33 9.85
C ARG A 29 5.37 -8.31 8.85
N ARG A 30 5.75 -7.03 8.96
CA ARG A 30 5.31 -5.98 8.02
C ARG A 30 5.86 -6.19 6.61
N MET A 31 7.13 -6.57 6.50
CA MET A 31 7.79 -6.85 5.22
C MET A 31 7.21 -8.08 4.51
N GLN A 32 6.78 -9.12 5.24
CA GLN A 32 6.11 -10.28 4.62
C GLN A 32 4.74 -9.92 4.05
N LYS A 33 3.95 -9.12 4.75
CA LYS A 33 2.64 -8.66 4.25
C LYS A 33 2.76 -7.82 2.99
N GLN A 34 3.72 -6.88 2.96
CA GLN A 34 3.95 -6.05 1.77
C GLN A 34 4.46 -6.85 0.57
N LYS A 35 5.29 -7.89 0.80
CA LYS A 35 5.74 -8.78 -0.29
C LYS A 35 4.62 -9.66 -0.84
N LEU A 36 3.75 -10.18 0.02
CA LEU A 36 2.59 -10.97 -0.39
C LEU A 36 1.60 -10.11 -1.20
N GLU A 37 1.33 -8.87 -0.77
CA GLU A 37 0.47 -7.94 -1.50
C GLU A 37 1.06 -7.53 -2.87
N GLN A 38 2.40 -7.44 -2.98
CA GLN A 38 3.08 -7.19 -4.25
C GLN A 38 3.04 -8.42 -5.18
N GLU A 39 3.24 -9.63 -4.63
CA GLU A 39 3.14 -10.87 -5.40
C GLU A 39 1.70 -11.16 -5.84
N GLU A 40 0.69 -10.84 -5.04
CA GLU A 40 -0.72 -11.01 -5.43
C GLU A 40 -1.13 -10.06 -6.56
N LYS A 41 -0.67 -8.80 -6.52
CA LYS A 41 -0.89 -7.84 -7.61
C LYS A 41 -0.16 -8.25 -8.90
N ALA A 42 1.03 -8.85 -8.80
CA ALA A 42 1.75 -9.38 -9.95
C ALA A 42 1.09 -10.66 -10.50
N ARG A 43 0.63 -11.57 -9.62
CA ARG A 43 -0.03 -12.83 -9.99
C ARG A 43 -1.42 -12.64 -10.60
N GLN A 44 -2.11 -11.55 -10.30
CA GLN A 44 -3.41 -11.24 -10.91
C GLN A 44 -3.31 -10.68 -12.33
N THR A 45 -2.12 -10.26 -12.78
CA THR A 45 -1.93 -9.84 -14.18
C THR A 45 -1.61 -11.05 -15.06
N VAL A 46 -2.58 -11.96 -15.18
CA VAL A 46 -2.45 -13.15 -16.04
C VAL A 46 -2.79 -12.75 -17.49
N PRO A 47 -1.98 -13.18 -18.49
CA PRO A 47 -2.35 -13.09 -19.90
C PRO A 47 -3.71 -13.75 -20.16
N GLY A 48 -4.60 -13.08 -20.87
CA GLY A 48 -5.99 -13.50 -21.09
C GLY A 48 -7.04 -12.72 -20.28
N SER A 49 -6.61 -11.79 -19.43
CA SER A 49 -7.52 -10.92 -18.67
C SER A 49 -8.04 -9.77 -19.52
N GLU A 50 -9.30 -9.41 -19.31
CA GLU A 50 -9.91 -8.22 -19.91
C GLU A 50 -9.39 -6.96 -19.19
N VAL A 51 -8.98 -5.96 -19.95
CA VAL A 51 -8.36 -4.74 -19.44
C VAL A 51 -9.03 -3.51 -20.01
N LEU A 52 -9.17 -2.50 -19.15
CA LEU A 52 -9.58 -1.16 -19.55
C LEU A 52 -8.34 -0.33 -19.83
N LEU A 53 -8.19 0.10 -21.08
CA LEU A 53 -7.14 1.01 -21.50
C LEU A 53 -7.51 2.46 -21.16
N GLN A 54 -6.51 3.32 -20.99
CA GLN A 54 -6.67 4.76 -20.66
C GLN A 54 -7.58 5.55 -21.63
N GLY A 55 -7.91 5.00 -22.80
CA GLY A 55 -8.85 5.60 -23.77
C GLY A 55 -10.31 5.16 -23.64
N GLY A 56 -10.66 4.35 -22.63
CA GLY A 56 -11.99 3.74 -22.52
C GLY A 56 -12.21 2.52 -23.43
N LEU A 57 -11.14 2.00 -24.04
CA LEU A 57 -11.18 0.79 -24.86
C LEU A 57 -10.98 -0.44 -23.98
N TYR A 58 -11.83 -1.43 -24.17
CA TYR A 58 -11.70 -2.75 -23.57
C TYR A 58 -10.96 -3.68 -24.53
N GLY A 59 -10.18 -4.60 -23.98
CA GLY A 59 -9.54 -5.64 -24.76
C GLY A 59 -8.93 -6.73 -23.88
N THR A 60 -8.49 -7.80 -24.51
CA THR A 60 -7.88 -8.95 -23.82
C THR A 60 -6.38 -8.90 -23.97
N ILE A 61 -5.63 -9.04 -22.88
CA ILE A 61 -4.18 -9.14 -22.94
C ILE A 61 -3.79 -10.45 -23.65
N VAL A 62 -3.09 -10.37 -24.77
CA VAL A 62 -2.49 -11.52 -25.47
C VAL A 62 -1.09 -11.80 -24.93
N GLU A 63 -0.32 -10.74 -24.69
CA GLU A 63 1.05 -10.84 -24.18
C GLU A 63 1.34 -9.65 -23.27
N TYR A 64 1.78 -9.94 -22.04
CA TYR A 64 2.15 -8.96 -21.03
C TYR A 64 3.37 -9.46 -20.25
N ASP A 65 4.35 -8.58 -20.11
CA ASP A 65 5.55 -8.81 -19.31
C ASP A 65 5.40 -8.02 -18.00
N GLY A 66 5.07 -8.73 -16.91
CA GLY A 66 4.83 -8.12 -15.60
C GLY A 66 6.08 -7.72 -14.84
N GLU A 67 7.26 -8.13 -15.31
CA GLU A 67 8.55 -7.82 -14.70
C GLU A 67 9.24 -6.63 -15.39
N ASP A 68 8.86 -6.33 -16.65
CA ASP A 68 9.48 -5.31 -17.49
C ASP A 68 8.42 -4.37 -18.10
N LEU A 69 8.05 -3.33 -17.33
CA LEU A 69 7.06 -2.33 -17.75
C LEU A 69 7.56 -1.43 -18.90
N ASP A 70 8.81 -1.51 -19.35
CA ASP A 70 9.26 -0.74 -20.51
C ASP A 70 8.87 -1.39 -21.84
N LYS A 71 8.37 -2.64 -21.80
CA LYS A 71 7.92 -3.36 -23.00
C LYS A 71 6.45 -3.05 -23.34
N PRO A 72 6.12 -2.94 -24.64
CA PRO A 72 4.75 -2.79 -25.08
C PRO A 72 3.96 -4.09 -24.85
N ALA A 73 2.81 -3.99 -24.21
CA ALA A 73 1.85 -5.08 -24.08
C ALA A 73 1.03 -5.25 -25.37
N GLN A 74 0.67 -6.50 -25.70
CA GLN A 74 -0.21 -6.80 -26.82
C GLN A 74 -1.62 -7.05 -26.32
N VAL A 75 -2.58 -6.27 -26.84
CA VAL A 75 -3.99 -6.32 -26.44
C VAL A 75 -4.87 -6.53 -27.67
N GLU A 76 -5.77 -7.50 -27.61
CA GLU A 76 -6.78 -7.76 -28.63
C GLU A 76 -8.08 -7.03 -28.29
N ILE A 77 -8.53 -6.11 -29.15
CA ILE A 77 -9.75 -5.30 -28.92
C ILE A 77 -10.98 -5.90 -29.61
N ALA A 78 -10.76 -6.61 -30.72
CA ALA A 78 -11.79 -7.25 -31.52
C ALA A 78 -11.21 -8.53 -32.16
N PRO A 79 -12.03 -9.49 -32.60
CA PRO A 79 -11.54 -10.75 -33.15
C PRO A 79 -10.50 -10.54 -34.26
N GLY A 80 -9.24 -10.90 -33.98
CA GLY A 80 -8.12 -10.77 -34.92
C GLY A 80 -7.47 -9.39 -35.01
N VAL A 81 -7.85 -8.43 -34.15
CA VAL A 81 -7.26 -7.08 -34.09
C VAL A 81 -6.41 -6.95 -32.84
N VAL A 82 -5.10 -7.13 -33.00
CA VAL A 82 -4.10 -6.99 -31.94
C VAL A 82 -3.39 -5.65 -32.06
N ILE A 83 -3.39 -4.88 -30.97
CA ILE A 83 -2.69 -3.59 -30.88
C ILE A 83 -1.58 -3.65 -29.84
N LYS A 84 -0.56 -2.80 -30.03
CA LYS A 84 0.52 -2.61 -29.07
C LYS A 84 0.21 -1.38 -28.22
N VAL A 85 0.19 -1.56 -26.91
CA VAL A 85 -0.05 -0.48 -25.94
C VAL A 85 1.08 -0.44 -24.92
N HIS A 86 1.35 0.74 -24.39
CA HIS A 86 2.30 0.88 -23.29
C HIS A 86 1.76 0.15 -22.06
N SER A 87 2.61 -0.54 -21.31
CA SER A 87 2.24 -1.24 -20.06
C SER A 87 1.50 -0.34 -19.07
N GLN A 88 1.90 0.94 -18.96
CA GLN A 88 1.25 1.96 -18.13
C GLN A 88 -0.16 2.35 -18.59
N ALA A 89 -0.56 2.03 -19.82
CA ALA A 89 -1.89 2.34 -20.32
C ALA A 89 -2.94 1.31 -19.85
N VAL A 90 -2.51 0.22 -19.19
CA VAL A 90 -3.38 -0.79 -18.57
C VAL A 90 -3.81 -0.27 -17.20
N LEU A 91 -4.98 0.37 -17.14
CA LEU A 91 -5.41 1.09 -15.93
C LEU A 91 -5.90 0.15 -14.84
N ARG A 92 -6.60 -0.93 -15.21
CA ARG A 92 -7.18 -1.92 -14.30
C ARG A 92 -7.29 -3.26 -15.02
N VAL A 93 -6.87 -4.34 -14.35
CA VAL A 93 -7.27 -5.70 -14.72
C VAL A 93 -8.72 -5.85 -14.28
N VAL A 94 -9.63 -6.03 -15.23
CA VAL A 94 -11.01 -6.37 -14.92
C VAL A 94 -10.96 -7.82 -14.49
N ASN A 95 -11.01 -8.05 -13.17
CA ASN A 95 -11.19 -9.39 -12.66
C ASN A 95 -12.66 -9.75 -12.94
N PRO A 96 -12.98 -10.71 -13.82
CA PRO A 96 -14.37 -10.98 -14.23
C PRO A 96 -15.27 -11.48 -13.08
N ALA A 97 -14.70 -11.74 -11.89
CA ALA A 97 -15.42 -12.02 -10.66
C ALA A 97 -15.87 -10.75 -9.91
N GLU A 98 -15.20 -9.62 -10.13
CA GLU A 98 -15.60 -8.29 -9.66
C GLU A 98 -16.18 -7.54 -10.85
N GLY A 99 -17.45 -7.82 -11.13
CA GLY A 99 -18.24 -6.97 -12.00
C GLY A 99 -18.20 -5.52 -11.52
N PHE A 100 -18.54 -4.58 -12.40
CA PHE A 100 -18.66 -3.15 -12.12
C PHE A 100 -19.13 -2.89 -10.68
N VAL A 101 -18.45 -1.97 -9.99
CA VAL A 101 -18.90 -1.42 -8.70
C VAL A 101 -20.37 -1.07 -8.89
N THR A 102 -21.25 -1.80 -8.21
CA THR A 102 -22.68 -1.62 -8.40
C THR A 102 -23.06 -0.25 -7.86
N GLU A 103 -24.17 0.32 -8.33
CA GLU A 103 -24.63 1.64 -7.83
C GLU A 103 -24.82 1.61 -6.30
N ASP A 104 -25.23 0.46 -5.75
CA ASP A 104 -25.33 0.21 -4.32
C ASP A 104 -23.97 0.29 -3.60
N GLU A 105 -22.92 -0.28 -4.18
CA GLU A 105 -21.56 -0.28 -3.62
C GLU A 105 -20.89 1.10 -3.73
N LEU A 106 -21.26 1.88 -4.75
CA LEU A 106 -20.84 3.27 -4.89
C LEU A 106 -21.50 4.18 -3.85
N ILE A 107 -22.79 3.96 -3.58
CA ILE A 107 -23.54 4.65 -2.51
C ILE A 107 -22.95 4.33 -1.13
N GLU A 108 -22.63 3.07 -0.86
CA GLU A 108 -22.00 2.65 0.41
C GLU A 108 -20.62 3.31 0.61
N ALA A 109 -19.83 3.41 -0.47
CA ALA A 109 -18.55 4.12 -0.43
C ALA A 109 -18.72 5.61 -0.12
N GLU A 110 -19.70 6.28 -0.74
CA GLU A 110 -20.02 7.69 -0.46
C GLU A 110 -20.53 7.90 0.97
N GLU A 111 -21.37 7.01 1.50
CA GLU A 111 -21.85 7.06 2.88
C GLU A 111 -20.69 6.90 3.87
N SER A 112 -19.79 5.94 3.64
CA SER A 112 -18.59 5.75 4.47
C SER A 112 -17.67 6.97 4.46
N GLN A 113 -17.57 7.66 3.32
CA GLN A 113 -16.79 8.88 3.19
C GLN A 113 -17.46 10.04 3.96
N ALA A 114 -18.79 10.15 3.88
CA ALA A 114 -19.55 11.16 4.61
C ALA A 114 -19.44 10.94 6.14
N GLU A 115 -19.51 9.70 6.61
CA GLU A 115 -19.30 9.34 8.01
C GLU A 115 -17.88 9.70 8.48
N TYR A 116 -16.86 9.40 7.68
CA TYR A 116 -15.48 9.81 7.98
C TYR A 116 -15.34 11.33 8.06
N VAL A 117 -15.92 12.08 7.12
CA VAL A 117 -15.87 13.55 7.13
C VAL A 117 -16.58 14.11 8.36
N ALA A 118 -17.74 13.56 8.73
CA ALA A 118 -18.48 13.97 9.91
C ALA A 118 -17.70 13.68 11.20
N GLY A 119 -17.14 12.48 11.35
CA GLY A 119 -16.34 12.14 12.52
C GLY A 119 -15.07 12.98 12.65
N VAL A 120 -14.46 13.41 11.53
CA VAL A 120 -13.33 14.36 11.55
C VAL A 120 -13.80 15.75 11.98
N ALA A 121 -14.98 16.18 11.53
CA ALA A 121 -15.54 17.49 11.87
C ALA A 121 -15.96 17.60 13.35
N ASP A 122 -16.57 16.54 13.88
CA ASP A 122 -16.98 16.46 15.29
C ASP A 122 -15.79 16.16 16.24
N GLY A 123 -14.65 15.76 15.68
CA GLY A 123 -13.41 15.47 16.42
C GLY A 123 -13.35 14.07 17.04
N ASP A 124 -14.28 13.20 16.66
CA ASP A 124 -14.33 11.79 17.09
C ASP A 124 -13.21 10.95 16.46
N ILE A 125 -12.75 11.34 15.26
CA ILE A 125 -11.63 10.71 14.55
C ILE A 125 -10.63 11.75 14.07
N THR A 126 -9.35 11.40 14.08
CA THR A 126 -8.29 12.27 13.57
C THR A 126 -8.14 12.11 12.06
N SER A 127 -8.00 13.23 11.36
CA SER A 127 -7.71 13.20 9.92
C SER A 127 -6.30 12.66 9.68
N LEU A 128 -6.13 11.92 8.58
CA LEU A 128 -4.82 11.44 8.16
C LEU A 128 -3.81 12.59 8.03
N SER A 129 -4.24 13.76 7.57
CA SER A 129 -3.38 14.96 7.50
C SER A 129 -2.92 15.46 8.87
N ASP A 130 -3.75 15.30 9.91
CA ASP A 130 -3.41 15.70 11.27
C ASP A 130 -2.42 14.72 11.90
N ASP A 131 -2.62 13.43 11.66
CA ASP A 131 -1.70 12.37 12.08
C ASP A 131 -0.31 12.57 11.44
N HIS A 132 -0.25 12.93 10.16
CA HIS A 132 1.01 13.24 9.48
C HIS A 132 1.71 14.44 10.11
N ARG A 133 0.99 15.55 10.36
CA ARG A 133 1.56 16.74 11.03
C ARG A 133 2.06 16.42 12.44
N ALA A 134 1.33 15.61 13.19
CA ALA A 134 1.74 15.20 14.53
C ALA A 134 3.03 14.37 14.51
N ARG A 135 3.17 13.46 13.53
CA ARG A 135 4.40 12.67 13.33
C ARG A 135 5.59 13.53 12.92
N GLU A 136 5.41 14.48 12.01
CA GLU A 136 6.47 15.40 11.61
C GLU A 136 6.94 16.27 12.78
N ALA A 137 6.00 16.80 13.57
CA ALA A 137 6.32 17.58 14.76
C ALA A 137 7.04 16.76 15.85
N GLN A 138 6.77 15.45 15.96
CA GLN A 138 7.52 14.55 16.84
C GLN A 138 8.94 14.31 16.31
N ALA A 139 9.09 14.06 15.01
CA ALA A 139 10.40 13.86 14.38
C ALA A 139 11.31 15.10 14.51
N GLU A 140 10.75 16.31 14.40
CA GLU A 140 11.51 17.56 14.54
C GLU A 140 11.95 17.83 15.99
N ARG A 141 11.15 17.39 16.97
CA ARG A 141 11.53 17.46 18.40
C ARG A 141 12.65 16.47 18.71
N ASP A 142 12.53 15.24 18.22
CA ASP A 142 13.53 14.19 18.41
C ASP A 142 14.88 14.55 17.76
N ASP A 143 14.88 15.27 16.63
CA ASP A 143 16.11 15.73 15.97
C ASP A 143 16.78 16.90 16.74
N LYS A 144 16.01 17.80 17.35
CA LYS A 144 16.52 18.91 18.16
C LYS A 144 17.12 18.45 19.50
N ASP A 145 16.63 17.34 20.05
CA ASP A 145 17.14 16.74 21.29
C ASP A 145 18.32 15.76 21.06
N ARG A 146 18.76 15.57 19.81
CA ARG A 146 20.02 14.86 19.54
C ARG A 146 21.21 15.75 19.94
N PRO A 147 22.09 15.30 20.85
CA PRO A 147 23.31 16.05 21.16
C PRO A 147 24.17 16.17 19.90
N GLN A 148 24.47 17.39 19.49
CA GLN A 148 25.42 17.67 18.42
C GLN A 148 26.79 17.15 18.86
N ALA A 149 27.26 16.09 18.21
CA ALA A 149 28.60 15.53 18.38
C ALA A 149 29.60 16.23 17.45
#